data_AF-A0A8B3LNL1-F1
#
_entry.id   AF-A0A8B3LNL1-F1
#
_cell.length_a   1.000
_cell.length_b   1.000
_cell.length_c   1.000
_cell.angle_alpha   90.00
_cell.angle_beta   90.00
_cell.angle_gamma   90.00
#
_symmetry.space_group_name_H-M   'P 1'
#
loop_
_entity.id
_entity.type
_entity.pdbx_description
1 polymer ?
#
loop_
_entity_poly.entity_id
_entity_poly.type
_entity_poly.pdbx_seq_one_letter_code
_entity_poly.pdbx_strand_id
1 'polypeptide(L)' 'MTNTLKISLKPNEKIYINGAVIRVDRKVTVELMNDVQFLLESHVIQADDASTPLKQLY' A
#
# COMPACT_ATOMS: atom_id res chain seq x y z
N MET A 1 11.17 -20.88 11.40
CA MET A 1 11.04 -20.52 9.98
C MET A 1 10.27 -19.22 9.93
N THR A 2 10.94 -18.09 9.74
CA THR A 2 10.30 -16.77 9.67
C THR A 2 9.61 -16.69 8.32
N ASN A 3 8.28 -16.67 8.31
CA ASN A 3 7.50 -16.61 7.08
C ASN A 3 7.62 -15.18 6.53
N THR A 4 8.59 -14.92 5.66
CA THR A 4 8.82 -13.61 5.04
C THR A 4 7.62 -13.27 4.16
N LEU A 5 7.00 -12.11 4.39
CA LEU A 5 5.86 -11.68 3.60
C LEU A 5 6.33 -11.25 2.21
N LYS A 6 5.80 -11.91 1.17
CA LYS A 6 6.10 -11.61 -0.24
C LYS A 6 4.91 -10.91 -0.87
N ILE A 7 5.16 -9.72 -1.41
CA ILE A 7 4.16 -8.88 -2.05
C ILE A 7 4.53 -8.75 -3.53
N SER A 8 3.58 -9.04 -4.41
CA SER A 8 3.76 -8.83 -5.84
C SER A 8 3.11 -7.51 -6.26
N LEU A 9 3.90 -6.64 -6.89
CA LEU A 9 3.46 -5.34 -7.39
C LEU A 9 3.44 -5.36 -8.92
N LYS A 10 2.41 -4.78 -9.51
CA LYS A 10 2.27 -4.54 -10.95
C LYS A 10 3.04 -3.26 -11.35
N PRO A 11 3.36 -3.09 -12.64
CA PRO A 11 3.95 -1.84 -13.12
C PRO A 11 3.13 -0.62 -12.68
N ASN A 12 3.82 0.43 -12.24
CA ASN A 12 3.26 1.69 -11.73
C ASN A 12 2.48 1.60 -10.41
N GLU A 13 2.38 0.41 -9.81
CA GLU A 13 1.73 0.22 -8.52
C GLU A 13 2.59 0.81 -7.39
N LYS A 14 1.91 1.39 -6.40
CA LYS A 14 2.57 1.91 -5.20
C LYS A 14 2.37 1.01 -3.99
N ILE A 15 3.41 0.93 -3.17
CA ILE A 15 3.35 0.42 -1.81
C ILE A 15 3.82 1.52 -0.85
N TYR A 16 3.09 1.68 0.24
CA TYR A 16 3.42 2.58 1.33
C TYR A 16 3.97 1.73 2.48
N ILE A 17 5.17 2.01 2.97
CA ILE A 17 5.81 1.24 4.06
C ILE A 17 6.34 2.22 5.09
N ASN A 18 5.82 2.18 6.33
CA ASN A 18 6.24 3.07 7.43
C ASN A 18 6.31 4.58 7.06
N GLY A 19 5.50 5.03 6.09
CA GLY A 19 5.50 6.41 5.58
C GLY A 19 6.35 6.66 4.33
N ALA A 20 7.19 5.70 3.91
CA ALA A 20 7.86 5.75 2.61
C ALA A 20 6.90 5.33 1.49
N VAL A 21 7.02 5.96 0.33
CA VAL A 21 6.25 5.63 -0.88
C VAL A 21 7.17 5.03 -1.92
N ILE A 22 6.90 3.80 -2.33
CA ILE A 22 7.69 3.09 -3.34
C ILE A 22 6.78 2.82 -4.54
N ARG A 23 7.21 3.27 -5.72
CA ARG A 23 6.59 2.94 -7.01
C ARG A 23 7.53 2.05 -7.80
N VAL A 24 6.99 1.03 -8.46
CA VAL A 24 7.75 0.12 -9.31
C VAL A 24 7.53 0.43 -10.79
N ASP A 25 8.58 0.30 -11.61
CA ASP A 25 8.54 0.52 -13.05
C ASP A 25 7.94 -0.67 -13.82
N ARG A 26 8.06 -1.87 -13.24
CA ARG A 26 7.66 -3.15 -13.83
C ARG A 26 7.06 -4.08 -12.77
N LYS A 27 6.58 -5.25 -13.20
CA LYS A 27 6.12 -6.29 -12.28
C LYS A 27 7.30 -6.82 -11.45
N VAL A 28 7.22 -6.70 -10.13
CA VAL A 28 8.26 -7.17 -9.20
C VAL A 28 7.64 -7.84 -7.99
N THR A 29 8.43 -8.67 -7.30
CA THR A 29 8.07 -9.24 -6.01
C THR A 29 9.01 -8.68 -4.96
N VAL A 30 8.45 -8.06 -3.92
CA VAL A 30 9.17 -7.49 -2.79
C VAL A 30 8.99 -8.41 -1.60
N GLU A 31 10.09 -8.73 -0.93
CA GLU A 31 10.11 -9.55 0.28
C GLU A 31 10.40 -8.65 1.49
N LEU A 32 9.48 -8.63 2.45
CA LEU A 32 9.60 -7.84 3.66
C LEU A 32 10.27 -8.69 4.74
N MET A 33 11.55 -8.38 5.00
CA MET A 33 12.41 -9.15 5.91
C MET A 33 12.15 -8.87 7.40
N ASN A 34 11.30 -7.90 7.70
CA ASN A 34 10.95 -7.52 9.05
C ASN A 34 9.46 -7.19 9.15
N ASP A 35 8.93 -7.19 10.37
CA ASP A 35 7.57 -6.75 10.61
C ASP A 35 7.47 -5.25 10.33
N VAL A 36 6.62 -4.88 9.37
CA VAL A 36 6.34 -3.50 8.96
C VAL A 36 4.85 -3.29 8.80
N GLN A 37 4.41 -2.05 9.02
CA GLN A 37 3.10 -1.63 8.57
C GLN A 37 3.21 -1.14 7.14
N PHE A 38 2.36 -1.68 6.26
CA PHE A 38 2.32 -1.30 4.87
C PHE A 38 0.87 -1.15 4.38
N LEU A 39 0.70 -0.35 3.33
CA LEU A 39 -0.54 -0.22 2.58
C LEU A 39 -0.26 -0.45 1.10
N LEU A 40 -1.10 -1.23 0.44
CA LEU A 40 -1.10 -1.33 -1.02
C LEU A 40 -1.98 -0.24 -1.60
N GLU A 41 -1.59 0.34 -2.73
CA GLU A 41 -2.39 1.33 -3.44
C GLU A 41 -3.82 0.83 -3.69
N SER A 42 -4.00 -0.47 -3.97
CA SER A 42 -5.31 -1.10 -4.16
C SER A 42 -6.24 -1.08 -2.94
N HIS A 43 -5.69 -0.92 -1.73
CA HIS A 43 -6.46 -0.91 -0.48
C HIS A 43 -6.57 0.50 0.13
N VAL A 44 -5.91 1.49 -0.46
CA VAL A 44 -6.09 2.89 -0.08
C VAL A 44 -7.40 3.37 -0.73
N ILE A 45 -8.48 3.37 0.05
CA ILE A 45 -9.73 4.01 -0.35
C ILE A 45 -9.40 5.49 -0.58
N GLN A 46 -9.58 5.96 -1.82
CA GLN A 46 -9.45 7.38 -2.10
C GLN A 46 -10.55 8.13 -1.36
N ALA A 47 -10.22 9.30 -0.80
CA ALA A 47 -11.16 10.08 -0.02
C ALA A 47 -12.48 10.35 -0.77
N ASP A 48 -12.49 10.32 -2.10
CA ASP A 48 -13.67 10.48 -2.95
C ASP A 48 -14.67 9.31 -2.92
N ASP A 49 -14.25 8.11 -2.49
CA ASP A 49 -15.13 6.93 -2.37
C ASP A 49 -15.60 6.70 -0.91
N ALA A 50 -15.16 7.55 0.02
CA ALA A 50 -15.63 7.53 1.40
C ALA A 50 -17.01 8.21 1.48
N SER A 51 -18.08 7.42 1.39
CA SER A 51 -19.48 7.86 1.52
C SER A 51 -19.89 8.19 2.96
N THR A 52 -18.96 8.59 3.83
CA THR A 52 -19.27 8.90 5.23
C THR A 52 -19.76 10.34 5.37
N PRO A 53 -20.85 10.61 6.12
CA PRO A 53 -21.45 11.95 6.25
C PRO A 53 -20.55 13.03 6.88
N LEU A 54 -19.36 12.68 7.37
CA LEU A 54 -18.48 13.56 8.15
C LEU A 54 -17.72 14.62 7.33
N LYS A 55 -17.90 14.68 6.01
CA LYS A 55 -17.29 15.71 5.15
C LYS A 55 -17.94 17.10 5.24
N GLN A 56 -19.07 17.28 5.94
CA GLN A 56 -19.79 18.57 6.01
C GLN A 56 -19.40 19.47 7.20
N LEU A 57 -18.41 19.10 8.02
CA LEU A 57 -18.03 19.86 9.22
C LEU A 57 -16.67 20.58 9.14
N TYR A 58 -16.14 20.80 7.94
CA TYR A 58 -15.02 21.73 7.72
C TYR A 58 -15.44 22.86 6.79
#